data_AF-A0A660QHB8-F1
#
_entry.id   AF-A0A660QHB8-F1
#
_cell.length_a   1.000
_cell.length_b   1.000
_cell.length_c   1.000
_cell.angle_alpha   90.00
_cell.angle_beta   90.00
_cell.angle_gamma   90.00
#
_symmetry.space_group_name_H-M   'P 1'
#
loop_
_entity.id
_entity.type
_entity.pdbx_description
1 polymer ?
#
loop_
_entity_poly.entity_id
_entity_poly.type
_entity_poly.pdbx_seq_one_letter_code
_entity_poly.pdbx_strand_id
1 'polypeptide(L)'
;MSRIKEESKLLLTYRFRTYPTALQEYKLKNWFFALCWLYNYALEERKRVWKEEQRTVRYSEQQNNLPKLKKEEPILKLVHSQVLQDTLRRVDRAFQKFFQDLERKKKGEKVKVGYPKKKPITKYKSLTFPQVWMKQKGKLVPIIKLERKNNRFVYLHLPKIGKLKIRLHRDIDWRKAKTVTVKRE
;
A
#
# COMPACT_ATOMS: atom_id res chain seq x y z
N MET A 1 28.77 21.61 -12.29
CA MET A 1 28.02 20.43 -12.78
C MET A 1 26.54 20.66 -12.52
N SER A 2 25.77 20.78 -13.60
CA SER A 2 24.36 21.20 -13.62
C SER A 2 23.46 20.26 -12.82
N ARG A 3 22.76 20.78 -11.80
CA ARG A 3 21.56 20.13 -11.24
C ARG A 3 20.52 20.08 -12.34
N ILE A 4 20.41 18.93 -13.00
CA ILE A 4 19.27 18.62 -13.87
C ILE A 4 18.04 18.70 -12.96
N LYS A 5 17.23 19.73 -13.21
CA LYS A 5 15.95 19.97 -12.56
C LYS A 5 15.07 18.78 -12.91
N GLU A 6 14.93 17.84 -11.98
CA GLU A 6 14.10 16.65 -12.15
C GLU A 6 12.68 17.11 -12.52
N GLU A 7 12.29 16.91 -13.79
CA GLU A 7 11.01 17.35 -14.30
C GLU A 7 9.90 16.85 -13.38
N SER A 8 9.01 17.76 -12.96
CA SER A 8 7.90 17.44 -12.06
C SER A 8 6.98 16.40 -12.72
N LYS A 9 7.21 15.14 -12.40
CA LYS A 9 6.49 14.00 -12.97
C LYS A 9 5.06 13.98 -12.43
N LEU A 10 4.14 14.61 -13.13
CA LEU A 10 2.72 14.59 -12.79
C LEU A 10 2.19 13.15 -12.79
N LEU A 11 1.58 12.74 -11.68
CA LEU A 11 0.95 11.43 -11.53
C LEU A 11 -0.57 11.57 -11.73
N LEU A 12 -1.08 11.01 -12.83
CA LEU A 12 -2.51 10.89 -13.06
C LEU A 12 -3.10 9.75 -12.23
N THR A 13 -4.18 10.02 -11.50
CA THR A 13 -4.94 9.03 -10.74
C THR A 13 -6.34 8.90 -11.30
N TYR A 14 -6.73 7.70 -11.72
CA TYR A 14 -8.09 7.38 -12.14
C TYR A 14 -8.83 6.63 -11.02
N ARG A 15 -10.09 6.98 -10.79
CA ARG A 15 -10.96 6.33 -9.79
C ARG A 15 -12.17 5.73 -10.49
N PHE A 16 -12.43 4.45 -10.26
CA PHE A 16 -13.57 3.75 -10.83
C PHE A 16 -14.31 2.95 -9.75
N ARG A 17 -15.62 2.78 -9.94
CA ARG A 17 -16.43 1.94 -9.06
C ARG A 17 -16.20 0.47 -9.40
N THR A 18 -15.93 -0.32 -8.37
CA THR A 18 -15.79 -1.76 -8.46
C THR A 18 -17.10 -2.45 -8.08
N TYR A 19 -17.33 -3.63 -8.64
CA TYR A 19 -18.49 -4.48 -8.39
C TYR A 19 -18.00 -5.88 -8.01
N PRO A 20 -17.48 -6.04 -6.78
CA PRO A 20 -16.99 -7.33 -6.31
C PRO A 20 -18.15 -8.35 -6.17
N THR A 21 -17.83 -9.63 -6.28
CA THR A 21 -18.74 -10.71 -5.84
C THR A 21 -18.70 -10.85 -4.32
N ALA A 22 -19.69 -11.53 -3.73
CA ALA A 22 -19.73 -11.78 -2.28
C ALA A 22 -18.42 -12.42 -1.74
N LEU A 23 -17.85 -13.39 -2.47
CA LEU A 23 -16.57 -14.00 -2.12
C LEU A 23 -15.41 -13.00 -2.19
N GLN A 24 -15.39 -12.10 -3.18
CA GLN A 24 -14.37 -11.06 -3.30
C GLN A 24 -14.48 -10.04 -2.17
N GLU A 25 -15.69 -9.64 -1.80
CA GLU A 25 -15.92 -8.76 -0.65
C GLU A 25 -15.43 -9.39 0.65
N TYR A 26 -15.74 -10.66 0.87
CA TYR A 26 -15.25 -11.42 2.02
C TYR A 26 -13.71 -11.46 2.06
N LYS A 27 -13.07 -11.79 0.94
CA LYS A 27 -11.60 -11.76 0.83
C LYS A 27 -11.02 -10.38 1.12
N LEU A 28 -11.60 -9.32 0.54
CA LEU A 28 -11.15 -7.94 0.75
C LEU A 28 -11.32 -7.51 2.22
N LYS A 29 -12.43 -7.88 2.87
CA LYS A 29 -12.66 -7.63 4.31
C LYS A 29 -11.55 -8.28 5.16
N ASN A 30 -11.26 -9.56 4.92
CA ASN A 30 -10.17 -10.26 5.63
C ASN A 30 -8.79 -9.65 5.35
N TRP A 31 -8.55 -9.19 4.12
CA TRP A 31 -7.31 -8.46 3.81
C TRP A 31 -7.22 -7.14 4.58
N PHE A 32 -8.30 -6.35 4.64
CA PHE A 32 -8.28 -5.12 5.44
C PHE A 32 -8.00 -5.39 6.91
N PHE A 33 -8.55 -6.48 7.47
CA PHE A 33 -8.24 -6.90 8.84
C PHE A 33 -6.76 -7.25 9.01
N ALA A 34 -6.22 -8.15 8.19
CA ALA A 34 -4.81 -8.56 8.24
C ALA A 34 -3.84 -7.38 8.04
N LEU A 35 -4.16 -6.46 7.13
CA LEU A 35 -3.36 -5.26 6.87
C LEU A 35 -3.43 -4.25 8.02
N CYS A 36 -4.60 -4.08 8.64
CA CYS A 36 -4.75 -3.23 9.82
C CYS A 36 -3.97 -3.80 11.00
N TRP A 37 -4.02 -5.12 11.20
CA TRP A 37 -3.23 -5.81 12.19
C TRP A 37 -1.74 -5.60 11.96
N LEU A 38 -1.23 -5.85 10.74
CA LEU A 38 0.18 -5.69 10.40
C LEU A 38 0.67 -4.24 10.63
N TYR A 39 -0.15 -3.25 10.25
CA TYR A 39 0.17 -1.85 10.48
C TYR A 39 0.36 -1.56 11.97
N ASN A 40 -0.57 -2.05 12.81
CA ASN A 40 -0.52 -1.82 14.26
C ASN A 40 0.66 -2.57 14.90
N TYR A 41 0.86 -3.83 14.54
CA TYR A 41 1.99 -4.66 14.99
C TYR A 41 3.33 -3.97 14.70
N ALA A 42 3.56 -3.56 13.45
CA ALA A 42 4.80 -2.89 13.04
C ALA A 42 5.01 -1.53 13.72
N LEU A 43 3.92 -0.81 14.00
CA LEU A 43 3.97 0.46 14.73
C LEU A 43 4.31 0.25 16.21
N GLU A 44 3.77 -0.80 16.83
CA GLU A 44 4.06 -1.18 18.22
C GLU A 44 5.48 -1.69 18.40
N GLU A 45 5.97 -2.52 17.49
CA GLU A 45 7.36 -2.98 17.50
C GLU A 45 8.33 -1.80 17.50
N ARG A 46 8.14 -0.81 16.60
CA ARG A 46 8.96 0.41 16.57
C ARG A 46 8.92 1.17 17.89
N LYS A 47 7.75 1.30 18.51
CA LYS A 47 7.59 1.96 19.81
C LYS A 47 8.31 1.21 20.92
N ARG A 48 8.14 -0.11 20.97
CA ARG A 48 8.71 -0.99 21.99
C ARG A 48 10.23 -0.95 21.91
N VAL A 49 10.80 -1.19 20.73
CA VAL A 49 12.26 -1.17 20.51
C VAL A 49 12.86 0.20 20.83
N TRP A 50 12.18 1.30 20.47
CA TRP A 50 12.65 2.63 20.89
C TRP A 50 12.65 2.79 22.41
N LYS A 51 11.61 2.32 23.09
CA LYS A 51 11.52 2.41 24.56
C LYS A 51 12.61 1.59 25.27
N GLU A 52 12.87 0.38 24.78
CA GLU A 52 13.77 -0.59 25.42
C GLU A 52 15.24 -0.38 25.01
N GLU A 53 15.51 -0.10 23.73
CA GLU A 53 16.86 -0.08 23.17
C GLU A 53 17.31 1.34 22.72
N GLN A 54 16.40 2.34 22.72
CA GLN A 54 16.63 3.66 22.09
C GLN A 54 17.09 3.55 20.63
N ARG A 55 16.65 2.49 19.95
CA ARG A 55 16.99 2.18 18.56
C ARG A 55 15.81 2.38 17.63
N THR A 56 16.08 2.87 16.43
CA THR A 56 15.06 3.00 15.38
C THR A 56 15.02 1.75 14.51
N VAL A 57 13.86 1.09 14.45
CA VAL A 57 13.62 -0.03 13.51
C VAL A 57 13.30 0.52 12.12
N ARG A 58 14.06 0.08 11.12
CA ARG A 58 13.91 0.49 9.72
C ARG A 58 12.85 -0.34 9.00
N TYR A 59 12.32 0.20 7.90
CA TYR A 59 11.43 -0.54 7.00
C TYR A 59 12.03 -1.87 6.52
N SER A 60 13.31 -1.89 6.17
CA SER A 60 14.00 -3.08 5.66
C SER A 60 14.01 -4.23 6.67
N GLU A 61 14.18 -3.93 7.97
CA GLU A 61 14.15 -4.93 9.04
C GLU A 61 12.77 -5.59 9.11
N GLN A 62 11.72 -4.78 9.15
CA GLN A 62 10.34 -5.28 9.21
C GLN A 62 9.95 -6.03 7.93
N GLN A 63 10.40 -5.56 6.77
CA GLN A 63 10.19 -6.22 5.49
C GLN A 63 10.87 -7.59 5.45
N ASN A 64 12.12 -7.68 5.92
CA ASN A 64 12.89 -8.92 5.93
C ASN A 64 12.34 -9.92 6.95
N ASN A 65 11.68 -9.45 8.01
CA ASN A 65 11.02 -10.30 8.99
C ASN A 65 9.64 -10.82 8.53
N LEU A 66 9.04 -10.26 7.47
CA LEU A 66 7.71 -10.69 6.97
C LEU A 66 7.57 -12.20 6.72
N PRO A 67 8.56 -12.94 6.15
CA PRO A 67 8.44 -14.37 5.97
C PRO A 67 8.30 -15.14 7.30
N LYS A 68 9.04 -14.73 8.34
CA LYS A 68 8.94 -15.31 9.68
C LYS A 68 7.59 -14.95 10.30
N LEU A 69 7.21 -13.67 10.26
CA LEU A 69 5.93 -13.21 10.80
C LEU A 69 4.72 -13.89 10.14
N LYS A 70 4.79 -14.23 8.85
CA LYS A 70 3.74 -15.01 8.19
C LYS A 70 3.58 -16.43 8.73
N LYS A 71 4.64 -17.03 9.29
CA LYS A 71 4.57 -18.35 9.93
C LYS A 71 3.86 -18.24 11.28
N GLU A 72 4.17 -17.19 12.03
CA GLU A 72 3.58 -16.89 13.35
C GLU A 72 2.13 -16.40 13.25
N GLU A 73 1.82 -15.60 12.24
CA GLU A 73 0.50 -15.00 12.03
C GLU A 73 -0.04 -15.37 10.63
N PRO A 74 -0.76 -16.52 10.52
CA PRO A 74 -1.22 -17.06 9.25
C PRO A 74 -2.17 -16.16 8.45
N ILE A 75 -2.90 -15.22 9.08
CA ILE A 75 -3.79 -14.32 8.33
C ILE A 75 -3.02 -13.48 7.29
N LEU A 76 -1.72 -13.25 7.51
CA LEU A 76 -0.86 -12.54 6.56
C LEU A 76 -0.57 -13.36 5.30
N LYS A 77 -0.66 -14.69 5.34
CA LYS A 77 -0.50 -15.55 4.16
C LYS A 77 -1.63 -15.35 3.15
N LEU A 78 -2.81 -14.90 3.59
CA LEU A 78 -3.95 -14.60 2.71
C LEU A 78 -3.64 -13.46 1.75
N VAL A 79 -2.78 -12.53 2.16
CA VAL A 79 -2.52 -11.28 1.45
C VAL A 79 -1.35 -11.43 0.46
N HIS A 80 -1.40 -10.66 -0.63
CA HIS A 80 -0.28 -10.59 -1.57
C HIS A 80 0.94 -9.89 -0.93
N SER A 81 2.15 -10.41 -1.19
CA SER A 81 3.39 -9.94 -0.53
C SER A 81 3.64 -8.44 -0.69
N GLN A 82 3.44 -7.91 -1.88
CA GLN A 82 3.65 -6.48 -2.15
C GLN A 82 2.68 -5.57 -1.39
N VAL A 83 1.48 -6.05 -1.08
CA VAL A 83 0.47 -5.28 -0.34
C VAL A 83 0.83 -5.22 1.15
N LEU A 84 1.39 -6.31 1.69
CA LEU A 84 1.97 -6.33 3.03
C LEU A 84 3.17 -5.39 3.12
N GLN A 85 4.05 -5.42 2.12
CA GLN A 85 5.20 -4.51 2.05
C GLN A 85 4.77 -3.04 1.93
N ASP A 86 3.75 -2.72 1.13
CA ASP A 86 3.18 -1.37 1.09
C ASP A 86 2.64 -0.94 2.46
N THR A 87 2.04 -1.86 3.22
CA THR A 87 1.56 -1.56 4.58
C THR A 87 2.68 -1.17 5.52
N LEU A 88 3.80 -1.88 5.49
CA LEU A 88 4.99 -1.49 6.25
C LEU A 88 5.56 -0.15 5.78
N ARG A 89 5.53 0.15 4.46
CA ARG A 89 5.90 1.48 3.94
C ARG A 89 4.98 2.59 4.43
N ARG A 90 3.69 2.31 4.66
CA ARG A 90 2.76 3.29 5.25
C ARG A 90 3.13 3.62 6.69
N VAL A 91 3.57 2.64 7.48
CA VAL A 91 4.13 2.87 8.82
C VAL A 91 5.38 3.72 8.70
N ASP A 92 6.29 3.36 7.80
CA ASP A 92 7.56 4.07 7.61
C ASP A 92 7.35 5.54 7.23
N ARG A 93 6.49 5.82 6.24
CA ARG A 93 6.11 7.19 5.85
C ARG A 93 5.48 7.98 6.99
N ALA A 94 4.71 7.33 7.87
CA ALA A 94 4.12 8.01 9.02
C ALA A 94 5.20 8.48 10.00
N PHE A 95 6.22 7.65 10.27
CA PHE A 95 7.36 8.03 11.09
C PHE A 95 8.25 9.09 10.41
N GLN A 96 8.56 8.92 9.11
CA GLN A 96 9.31 9.92 8.34
C GLN A 96 8.64 11.29 8.41
N LYS A 97 7.32 11.35 8.19
CA LYS A 97 6.54 12.59 8.33
C LYS A 97 6.64 13.17 9.73
N PHE A 98 6.51 12.35 10.77
CA PHE A 98 6.64 12.81 12.16
C PHE A 98 8.01 13.47 12.44
N PHE A 99 9.10 12.86 11.98
CA PHE A 99 10.44 13.42 12.15
C PHE A 99 10.65 14.69 11.30
N GLN A 100 10.14 14.71 10.07
CA GLN A 100 10.16 15.92 9.23
C GLN A 100 9.40 17.09 9.89
N ASP A 101 8.20 16.83 10.40
CA ASP A 101 7.40 17.85 11.08
C ASP A 101 8.09 18.32 12.38
N LEU A 102 8.80 17.44 13.10
CA LEU A 102 9.63 17.80 14.25
C LEU A 102 10.75 18.76 13.87
N GLU A 103 11.49 18.48 12.80
CA GLU A 103 12.58 19.34 12.31
C GLU A 103 12.06 20.72 11.88
N ARG A 104 10.95 20.76 11.15
CA ARG A 104 10.28 22.01 10.73
C ARG A 104 9.84 22.83 11.93
N LYS A 105 9.26 22.19 12.95
CA LYS A 105 8.88 22.85 14.20
C LYS A 105 10.11 23.44 14.93
N LYS A 106 11.24 22.72 14.97
CA LYS A 106 12.50 23.22 15.54
C LYS A 106 13.04 24.44 14.79
N LYS A 107 12.78 24.54 13.47
CA LYS A 107 13.10 25.71 12.64
C LYS A 107 12.12 26.88 12.79
N GLY A 108 11.15 26.79 13.70
CA GLY A 108 10.16 27.85 13.95
C GLY A 108 8.94 27.83 13.05
N GLU A 109 8.78 26.83 12.18
CA GLU A 109 7.56 26.70 11.37
C GLU A 109 6.35 26.31 12.24
N LYS A 110 5.21 26.96 12.01
CA LYS A 110 3.94 26.65 12.69
C LYS A 110 3.31 25.37 12.13
N VAL A 111 3.89 24.22 12.46
CA VAL A 111 3.40 22.89 12.06
C VAL A 111 2.95 22.05 13.25
N LYS A 112 1.83 21.33 13.10
CA LYS A 112 1.34 20.40 14.11
C LYS A 112 2.07 19.06 13.99
N VAL A 113 2.96 18.79 14.94
CA VAL A 113 3.64 17.50 15.05
C VAL A 113 2.68 16.47 15.65
N GLY A 114 2.49 15.35 14.95
CA GLY A 114 1.65 14.25 15.41
C GLY A 114 2.38 12.92 15.37
N TYR A 115 2.52 12.26 16.51
CA TYR A 115 3.13 10.93 16.58
C TYR A 115 2.25 9.86 15.90
N PRO A 116 2.83 8.88 15.17
CA PRO A 116 2.05 7.81 14.57
C PRO A 116 1.20 7.02 15.58
N LYS A 117 -0.08 6.88 15.29
CA LYS A 117 -1.06 6.18 16.14
C LYS A 117 -1.53 4.88 15.51
N LYS A 118 -1.96 3.94 16.37
CA LYS A 118 -2.70 2.75 15.94
C LYS A 118 -3.92 3.15 15.11
N LYS A 119 -4.27 2.33 14.14
CA LYS A 119 -5.45 2.51 13.30
C LYS A 119 -6.52 1.52 13.75
N PRO A 120 -7.74 1.97 14.08
CA PRO A 120 -8.88 1.06 14.16
C PRO A 120 -9.28 0.59 12.76
N ILE A 121 -9.92 -0.57 12.68
CA ILE A 121 -10.34 -1.20 11.41
C ILE A 121 -11.26 -0.30 10.57
N THR A 122 -12.03 0.58 11.22
CA THR A 122 -12.91 1.56 10.55
C THR A 122 -12.13 2.61 9.76
N LYS A 123 -10.88 2.89 10.14
CA LYS A 123 -9.99 3.88 9.49
C LYS A 123 -9.01 3.25 8.49
N TYR A 124 -8.79 1.93 8.51
CA TYR A 124 -7.97 1.23 7.52
C TYR A 124 -8.80 0.87 6.28
N LYS A 125 -8.94 1.83 5.35
CA LYS A 125 -9.89 1.75 4.23
C LYS A 125 -9.28 1.44 2.86
N SER A 126 -7.97 1.29 2.73
CA SER A 126 -7.35 1.05 1.42
C SER A 126 -6.21 0.07 1.47
N LEU A 127 -6.01 -0.65 0.38
CA LEU A 127 -4.87 -1.50 0.12
C LEU A 127 -4.28 -1.13 -1.23
N THR A 128 -2.97 -1.25 -1.41
CA THR A 128 -2.29 -0.81 -2.64
C THR A 128 -1.34 -1.88 -3.13
N PHE A 129 -1.45 -2.16 -4.43
CA PHE A 129 -0.45 -2.88 -5.19
C PHE A 129 0.53 -1.81 -5.73
N PRO A 130 1.75 -1.74 -5.20
CA PRO A 130 2.71 -0.70 -5.55
C PRO A 130 3.30 -0.86 -6.95
N GLN A 131 3.06 -2.00 -7.60
CA GLN A 131 3.54 -2.30 -8.94
C GLN A 131 2.48 -3.07 -9.75
N VAL A 132 2.19 -2.59 -10.95
CA VAL A 132 1.33 -3.25 -11.95
C VAL A 132 2.15 -4.14 -12.87
N TRP A 133 3.40 -3.75 -13.13
CA TRP A 133 4.32 -4.43 -14.04
C TRP A 133 5.54 -4.96 -13.29
N MET A 134 6.12 -6.05 -13.77
CA MET A 134 7.36 -6.64 -13.27
C MET A 134 8.32 -6.88 -14.43
N LYS A 135 9.63 -6.68 -14.21
CA LYS A 135 10.64 -7.14 -15.17
C LYS A 135 10.98 -8.60 -14.86
N GLN A 136 10.84 -9.47 -15.86
CA GLN A 136 11.21 -10.88 -15.78
C GLN A 136 12.00 -11.25 -17.04
N LYS A 137 13.25 -11.72 -16.86
CA LYS A 137 14.17 -12.07 -17.96
C LYS A 137 14.25 -10.98 -19.05
N GLY A 138 14.39 -9.72 -18.63
CA GLY A 138 14.46 -8.55 -19.54
C GLY A 138 13.11 -8.08 -20.12
N LYS A 139 12.02 -8.85 -19.98
CA LYS A 139 10.69 -8.49 -20.49
C LYS A 139 9.79 -7.94 -19.39
N LEU A 140 8.93 -6.99 -19.75
CA LEU A 140 7.97 -6.37 -18.84
C LEU A 140 6.66 -7.16 -18.86
N VAL A 141 6.34 -7.83 -17.75
CA VAL A 141 5.16 -8.68 -17.59
C VAL A 141 4.13 -8.06 -16.63
N PRO A 142 2.82 -8.12 -16.92
CA PRO A 142 1.80 -7.59 -16.04
C PRO A 142 1.55 -8.51 -14.84
N ILE A 143 1.68 -7.95 -13.63
CA ILE A 143 1.23 -8.57 -12.38
C ILE A 143 -0.29 -8.42 -12.26
N ILE A 144 -0.79 -7.25 -12.66
CA ILE A 144 -2.21 -6.92 -12.68
C ILE A 144 -2.61 -6.73 -14.14
N LYS A 145 -3.62 -7.47 -14.57
CA LYS A 145 -4.14 -7.43 -15.94
C LYS A 145 -5.49 -6.72 -15.97
N LEU A 146 -5.73 -5.99 -17.04
CA LEU A 146 -7.03 -5.40 -17.33
C LEU A 146 -7.58 -6.06 -18.60
N GLU A 147 -8.74 -6.69 -18.47
CA GLU A 147 -9.42 -7.45 -19.53
C GLU A 147 -10.76 -6.78 -19.85
N ARG A 148 -11.02 -6.47 -21.12
CA ARG A 148 -12.25 -5.79 -21.53
C ARG A 148 -13.41 -6.79 -21.56
N LYS A 149 -14.53 -6.47 -20.90
CA LYS A 149 -15.76 -7.27 -20.98
C LYS A 149 -16.70 -6.71 -22.04
N ASN A 150 -16.93 -5.40 -22.02
CA ASN A 150 -17.74 -4.66 -22.99
C ASN A 150 -17.33 -3.18 -22.98
N ASN A 151 -18.09 -2.30 -23.64
CA ASN A 151 -17.74 -0.87 -23.72
C ASN A 151 -17.66 -0.17 -22.36
N ARG A 152 -18.43 -0.61 -21.37
CA ARG A 152 -18.56 0.05 -20.05
C ARG A 152 -17.89 -0.70 -18.91
N PHE A 153 -17.61 -2.00 -19.06
CA PHE A 153 -17.10 -2.86 -17.99
C PHE A 153 -15.82 -3.57 -18.38
N VAL A 154 -14.92 -3.67 -17.40
CA VAL A 154 -13.64 -4.38 -17.50
C VAL A 154 -13.43 -5.24 -16.25
N TYR A 155 -12.61 -6.27 -16.39
CA TYR A 155 -12.12 -7.09 -15.29
C TYR A 155 -10.68 -6.74 -14.95
N LEU A 156 -10.46 -6.39 -13.69
CA LEU A 156 -9.13 -6.17 -13.13
C LEU A 156 -8.69 -7.42 -12.39
N HIS A 157 -7.66 -8.08 -12.90
CA HIS A 157 -7.11 -9.30 -12.34
C HIS A 157 -6.15 -8.97 -11.20
N LEU A 158 -6.61 -9.13 -9.97
CA LEU A 158 -5.81 -8.89 -8.78
C LEU A 158 -5.26 -10.20 -8.23
N PRO A 159 -3.94 -10.31 -7.95
CA PRO A 159 -3.37 -11.49 -7.33
C PRO A 159 -4.13 -11.91 -6.06
N LYS A 160 -4.44 -13.21 -5.92
CA LYS A 160 -5.19 -13.83 -4.81
C LYS A 160 -6.66 -13.39 -4.61
N ILE A 161 -7.08 -12.26 -5.19
CA ILE A 161 -8.48 -11.80 -5.16
C ILE A 161 -9.27 -12.31 -6.38
N GLY A 162 -8.66 -12.31 -7.57
CA GLY A 162 -9.27 -12.76 -8.83
C GLY A 162 -9.75 -11.60 -9.71
N LYS A 163 -10.72 -11.88 -10.61
CA LYS A 163 -11.27 -10.93 -11.58
C LYS A 163 -12.25 -9.96 -10.92
N LEU A 164 -11.81 -8.76 -10.58
CA LEU A 164 -12.66 -7.72 -10.01
C LEU A 164 -13.34 -6.91 -11.13
N LYS A 165 -14.68 -6.87 -11.15
CA LYS A 165 -15.43 -6.11 -12.16
C LYS A 165 -15.35 -4.61 -11.86
N ILE A 166 -15.08 -3.80 -12.88
CA ILE A 166 -14.96 -2.35 -12.79
C ILE A 166 -15.81 -1.70 -13.89
N ARG A 167 -16.50 -0.60 -13.58
CA ARG A 167 -17.17 0.24 -14.58
C ARG A 167 -16.26 1.39 -15.02
N LEU A 168 -15.83 1.36 -16.27
CA LEU A 168 -15.11 2.47 -16.90
C LEU A 168 -16.13 3.52 -17.37
N HIS A 169 -15.92 4.77 -16.97
CA HIS A 169 -16.63 5.93 -17.49
C HIS A 169 -15.69 6.88 -18.25
N ARG A 170 -14.40 6.52 -18.35
CA ARG A 170 -13.34 7.20 -19.09
C ARG A 170 -12.34 6.13 -19.56
N ASP A 171 -11.76 6.35 -20.73
CA ASP A 171 -10.68 5.49 -21.21
C ASP A 171 -9.40 5.70 -20.38
N ILE A 172 -8.63 4.63 -20.25
CA ILE A 172 -7.36 4.64 -19.52
C ILE A 172 -6.28 3.96 -20.33
N ASP A 173 -5.13 4.61 -20.41
CA ASP A 173 -3.92 3.98 -20.95
C ASP A 173 -3.33 3.03 -19.88
N TRP A 174 -3.84 1.79 -19.87
CA TRP A 174 -3.43 0.78 -18.89
C TRP A 174 -1.92 0.51 -18.95
N ARG A 175 -1.27 0.66 -20.11
CA ARG A 175 0.18 0.41 -20.30
C ARG A 175 1.03 1.30 -19.40
N LYS A 176 0.53 2.49 -19.06
CA LYS A 176 1.20 3.46 -18.17
C LYS A 176 0.83 3.30 -16.69
N ALA A 177 -0.08 2.39 -16.34
CA ALA A 177 -0.49 2.18 -14.96
C ALA A 177 0.70 1.73 -14.10
N LYS A 178 0.92 2.39 -12.95
CA LYS A 178 2.04 2.08 -12.04
C LYS A 178 1.57 1.37 -10.79
N THR A 179 0.49 1.87 -10.21
CA THR A 179 -0.07 1.41 -8.93
C THR A 179 -1.56 1.17 -9.07
N VAL A 180 -2.09 0.28 -8.24
CA VAL A 180 -3.52 0.02 -8.13
C VAL A 180 -3.90 0.05 -6.67
N THR A 181 -4.87 0.88 -6.31
CA THR A 181 -5.39 0.98 -4.95
C THR A 181 -6.85 0.55 -4.94
N VAL A 182 -7.19 -0.43 -4.10
CA VAL A 182 -8.58 -0.76 -3.79
C VAL A 182 -8.92 -0.04 -2.48
N LYS A 183 -10.01 0.73 -2.50
CA LYS A 183 -10.47 1.52 -1.37
C LYS A 183 -11.92 1.18 -1.04
N ARG A 184 -12.20 0.93 0.25
CA ARG A 184 -13.55 0.86 0.82
C ARG A 184 -14.00 2.30 1.09
N GLU A 185 -15.11 2.71 0.50
CA GLU A 185 -15.75 3.99 0.81
C GLU A 185 -16.67 3.85 2.03
#